data_AF-A0A382ZFG5-F1
#
_entry.id   AF-A0A382ZFG5-F1
#
_cell.length_a   1.000
_cell.length_b   1.000
_cell.length_c   1.000
_cell.angle_alpha   90.00
_cell.angle_beta   90.00
_cell.angle_gamma   90.00
#
_symmetry.space_group_name_H-M   'P 1'
#
loop_
_entity.id
_entity.type
_entity.pdbx_description
1 polymer ?
#
loop_
_entity_poly.entity_id
_entity_poly.type
_entity_poly.pdbx_seq_one_letter_code
_entity_poly.pdbx_strand_id
1 'polypeptide(L)'
;RVLLAGKLSELKGDAATNAVSARKIGIQVDELDPDSLNRHDHKLRHCDIIIDAVFGTGLNKPASGFIEKVIDKINQFEKFVVSVDINSGVDSDSGQLMGPHVKSDLTLALACWKQSHLLHPSAGVMKETRLINIGIPEKASAEQNIRVHQCEEEDIKSYFQKRNANSHKGNYGHVLVLAGSRGKGGSAGLTALAVLRSGAGLCTLALPDTCQKAFEVHPMEVMTVPLPETANGTLSLRAKEPILDLLEDKSALAIGPG
;
A
#
# COMPACT_ATOMS: atom_id res chain seq x y z
N ARG A 1 4.85 26.45 21.04
CA ARG A 1 6.29 26.83 20.96
C ARG A 1 6.88 26.06 19.78
N VAL A 2 7.84 26.65 19.07
CA VAL A 2 8.52 26.03 17.93
C VAL A 2 9.98 25.83 18.29
N LEU A 3 10.52 24.64 18.00
CA LEU A 3 11.95 24.39 18.03
C LEU A 3 12.42 24.31 16.57
N LEU A 4 13.22 25.28 16.14
CA LEU A 4 13.69 25.40 14.76
C LEU A 4 15.02 24.67 14.62
N ALA A 5 15.10 23.61 13.82
CA ALA A 5 16.36 22.96 13.49
C ALA A 5 17.20 23.84 12.53
N GLY A 6 18.02 24.74 13.08
CA GLY A 6 18.78 25.75 12.33
C GLY A 6 18.47 27.17 12.82
N LYS A 7 18.79 28.17 11.98
CA LYS A 7 18.64 29.59 12.33
C LYS A 7 17.49 30.24 11.57
N LEU A 8 16.79 31.18 12.22
CA LEU A 8 15.79 32.05 11.63
C LEU A 8 16.35 32.83 10.42
N SER A 9 17.64 33.21 10.47
CA SER A 9 18.32 33.90 9.38
C SER A 9 18.50 33.04 8.12
N GLU A 10 18.39 31.72 8.23
CA GLU A 10 18.56 30.77 7.13
C GLU A 10 17.23 30.44 6.44
N LEU A 11 16.10 30.79 7.08
CA LEU A 11 14.77 30.62 6.49
C LEU A 11 14.60 31.54 5.27
N LYS A 12 13.92 31.02 4.24
CA LYS A 12 13.61 31.73 3.00
C LYS A 12 12.13 31.57 2.64
N GLY A 13 11.64 32.45 1.77
CA GLY A 13 10.27 32.39 1.24
C GLY A 13 9.21 32.32 2.34
N ASP A 14 8.22 31.46 2.15
CA ASP A 14 7.06 31.33 3.05
C ASP A 14 7.45 30.91 4.47
N ALA A 15 8.50 30.10 4.64
CA ALA A 15 8.96 29.69 5.96
C ALA A 15 9.46 30.89 6.79
N ALA A 16 10.20 31.82 6.17
CA ALA A 16 10.67 33.04 6.83
C ALA A 16 9.49 33.96 7.19
N THR A 17 8.56 34.16 6.27
CA THR A 17 7.35 34.97 6.48
C THR A 17 6.52 34.43 7.64
N ASN A 18 6.31 33.11 7.69
CA ASN A 18 5.55 32.46 8.76
C ASN A 18 6.29 32.50 10.10
N ALA A 19 7.62 32.35 10.14
CA ALA A 19 8.39 32.47 11.38
C ALA A 19 8.32 33.88 11.98
N VAL A 20 8.39 34.93 11.14
CA VAL A 20 8.19 36.33 11.58
C VAL A 20 6.78 36.52 12.13
N SER A 21 5.78 36.00 11.42
CA SER A 21 4.37 36.10 11.84
C SER A 21 4.14 35.39 13.18
N ALA A 22 4.68 34.17 13.35
CA ALA A 22 4.62 33.42 14.59
C ALA A 22 5.20 34.22 15.78
N ARG A 23 6.35 34.87 15.61
CA ARG A 23 6.93 35.72 16.66
C ARG A 23 6.06 36.94 16.97
N LYS A 24 5.46 37.58 15.96
CA LYS A 24 4.56 38.73 16.15
C LYS A 24 3.31 38.39 16.95
N ILE A 25 2.81 37.17 16.83
CA ILE A 25 1.66 36.68 17.60
C ILE A 25 2.06 36.03 18.94
N GLY A 26 3.33 36.16 19.35
CA GLY A 26 3.81 35.70 20.66
C GLY A 26 4.21 34.21 20.72
N ILE A 27 4.29 33.51 19.59
CA ILE A 27 4.84 32.15 19.56
C ILE A 27 6.36 32.23 19.75
N GLN A 28 6.84 31.58 20.80
CA GLN A 28 8.27 31.41 21.03
C GLN A 28 8.87 30.44 20.01
N VAL A 29 9.91 30.88 19.31
CA VAL A 29 10.71 30.10 18.36
C VAL A 29 12.11 30.01 18.93
N ASP A 30 12.51 28.82 19.36
CA ASP A 30 13.85 28.54 19.89
C ASP A 30 14.69 27.95 18.73
N GLU A 31 15.78 28.61 18.35
CA GLU A 31 16.75 28.08 17.37
C GLU A 31 17.58 26.96 18.00
N LEU A 32 17.67 25.83 17.30
CA LEU A 32 18.43 24.66 17.74
C LEU A 32 19.72 24.52 16.94
N ASP A 33 20.76 24.15 17.65
CA ASP A 33 22.07 23.73 17.15
C ASP A 33 22.50 22.42 17.86
N PRO A 34 23.60 21.77 17.45
CA PRO A 34 24.04 20.52 18.04
C PRO A 34 24.26 20.55 19.57
N ASP A 35 24.58 21.72 20.14
CA ASP A 35 24.92 21.89 21.56
C ASP A 35 23.71 22.26 22.42
N SER A 36 22.68 22.85 21.82
CA SER A 36 21.46 23.30 22.48
C SER A 36 20.33 22.27 22.47
N LEU A 37 20.34 21.30 21.55
CA LEU A 37 19.27 20.29 21.42
C LEU A 37 18.92 19.63 22.75
N ASN A 38 19.91 19.20 23.52
CA ASN A 38 19.72 18.51 24.80
C ASN A 38 19.14 19.41 25.91
N ARG A 39 19.24 20.75 25.78
CA ARG A 39 18.65 21.69 26.75
C ARG A 39 17.12 21.66 26.72
N HIS A 40 16.53 21.09 25.67
CA HIS A 40 15.09 20.96 25.51
C HIS A 40 14.55 19.60 25.98
N ASP A 41 15.40 18.68 26.48
CA ASP A 41 14.98 17.35 26.95
C ASP A 41 13.88 17.43 28.01
N HIS A 42 14.00 18.34 28.99
CA HIS A 42 12.94 18.53 29.99
C HIS A 42 11.60 18.91 29.33
N LYS A 43 11.62 19.78 28.32
CA LYS A 43 10.39 20.21 27.63
C LYS A 43 9.80 19.08 26.80
N LEU A 44 10.64 18.35 26.07
CA LEU A 44 10.21 17.20 25.24
C LEU A 44 9.67 16.05 26.10
N ARG A 45 10.17 15.87 27.33
CA ARG A 45 9.60 14.91 28.30
C ARG A 45 8.21 15.31 28.80
N HIS A 46 7.91 16.60 28.89
CA HIS A 46 6.67 17.10 29.47
C HIS A 46 5.66 17.61 28.43
N CYS A 47 5.96 17.52 27.13
CA CYS A 47 4.97 17.78 26.10
C CYS A 47 4.06 16.55 25.89
N ASP A 48 2.84 16.82 25.46
CA ASP A 48 1.86 15.79 25.09
C ASP A 48 2.04 15.35 23.64
N ILE A 49 2.30 16.31 22.75
CA ILE A 49 2.38 16.12 21.30
C ILE A 49 3.67 16.74 20.75
N ILE A 50 4.35 16.02 19.86
CA ILE A 50 5.43 16.54 19.03
C ILE A 50 4.91 16.65 17.59
N ILE A 51 5.07 17.83 16.98
CA ILE A 51 4.74 18.04 15.57
C ILE A 51 6.04 18.01 14.77
N ASP A 52 6.18 17.00 13.93
CA ASP A 52 7.26 16.87 12.97
C ASP A 52 6.93 17.65 11.69
N ALA A 53 7.67 18.73 11.48
CA ALA A 53 7.63 19.57 10.28
C ALA A 53 9.06 19.94 9.84
N VAL A 54 10.02 19.01 10.02
CA VAL A 54 11.44 19.25 9.70
C VAL A 54 11.68 19.16 8.19
N PHE A 55 11.18 18.10 7.56
CA PHE A 55 11.26 17.87 6.11
C PHE A 55 9.92 17.39 5.55
N GLY A 56 9.61 17.87 4.34
CA GLY A 56 8.52 17.38 3.50
C GLY A 56 9.05 16.50 2.36
N THR A 57 8.43 16.60 1.19
CA THR A 57 8.81 15.88 -0.04
C THR A 57 10.17 16.27 -0.64
N GLY A 58 10.83 17.32 -0.15
CA GLY A 58 12.08 17.83 -0.73
C GLY A 58 13.34 17.04 -0.38
N LEU A 59 13.24 15.93 0.35
CA LEU A 59 14.38 15.15 0.80
C LEU A 59 14.86 14.21 -0.32
N ASN A 60 16.12 14.33 -0.72
CA ASN A 60 16.73 13.50 -1.77
C ASN A 60 17.93 12.67 -1.28
N LYS A 61 18.27 12.77 0.01
CA LYS A 61 19.40 12.10 0.65
C LYS A 61 19.03 11.75 2.10
N PRO A 62 19.65 10.72 2.69
CA PRO A 62 19.44 10.38 4.10
C PRO A 62 19.73 11.59 5.00
N ALA A 63 18.87 11.82 6.00
CA ALA A 63 19.17 12.78 7.06
C ALA A 63 20.47 12.38 7.77
N SER A 64 21.32 13.36 8.05
CA SER A 64 22.63 13.12 8.66
C SER A 64 23.03 14.26 9.59
N GLY A 65 23.99 13.98 10.48
CA GLY A 65 24.61 14.98 11.34
C GLY A 65 23.62 15.58 12.33
N PHE A 66 23.39 16.89 12.27
CA PHE A 66 22.50 17.55 13.22
C PHE A 66 21.04 17.12 13.06
N ILE A 67 20.56 16.94 11.83
CA ILE A 67 19.15 16.57 11.61
C ILE A 67 18.87 15.12 12.02
N GLU A 68 19.82 14.21 11.81
CA GLU A 68 19.76 12.86 12.36
C GLU A 68 19.54 12.88 13.88
N LYS A 69 20.31 13.69 14.62
CA LYS A 69 20.12 13.84 16.07
C LYS A 69 18.74 14.41 16.44
N VAL A 70 18.19 15.31 15.63
CA VAL A 70 16.83 15.85 15.84
C VAL A 70 15.80 14.74 15.68
N ILE A 71 15.90 13.94 14.62
CA ILE A 71 15.01 12.81 14.35
C ILE A 71 15.10 11.77 15.48
N ASP A 72 16.31 11.40 15.89
CA ASP A 72 16.52 10.47 17.00
C ASP A 72 15.89 10.99 18.29
N LYS A 73 16.03 12.30 18.55
CA LYS A 73 15.44 12.95 19.72
C LYS A 73 13.90 12.93 19.68
N ILE A 74 13.28 13.12 18.52
CA ILE A 74 11.82 13.00 18.36
C ILE A 74 11.38 11.58 18.72
N ASN A 75 12.04 10.57 18.15
CA ASN A 75 11.71 9.17 18.37
C ASN A 75 12.00 8.70 19.80
N GLN A 76 12.97 9.31 20.49
CA GLN A 76 13.42 8.91 21.83
C GLN A 76 12.35 9.07 22.92
N PHE A 77 11.50 10.09 22.85
CA PHE A 77 10.59 10.43 23.95
C PHE A 77 9.24 9.72 23.92
N GLU A 78 8.98 8.91 22.89
CA GLU A 78 7.75 8.11 22.74
C GLU A 78 6.46 8.93 22.97
N LYS A 79 6.45 10.17 22.47
CA LYS A 79 5.30 11.07 22.53
C LYS A 79 4.32 10.75 21.41
N PHE A 80 3.12 11.35 21.50
CA PHE A 80 2.23 11.36 20.35
C PHE A 80 2.82 12.24 19.26
N VAL A 81 3.29 11.63 18.17
CA VAL A 81 3.99 12.35 17.08
C VAL A 81 3.04 12.56 15.90
N VAL A 82 2.92 13.81 15.47
CA VAL A 82 2.18 14.21 14.28
C VAL A 82 3.16 14.68 13.20
N SER A 83 3.25 13.99 12.07
CA SER A 83 4.07 14.44 10.93
C SER A 83 3.21 15.23 9.93
N VAL A 84 3.75 16.34 9.45
CA VAL A 84 3.10 17.21 8.45
C VAL A 84 3.60 16.84 7.06
N ASP A 85 2.66 16.56 6.16
CA ASP A 85 2.86 16.09 4.79
C ASP A 85 3.47 14.70 4.67
N ILE A 86 4.67 14.51 5.20
CA ILE A 86 5.38 13.24 5.26
C ILE A 86 6.28 13.21 6.49
N ASN A 87 6.55 12.03 7.02
CA ASN A 87 7.49 11.88 8.13
C ASN A 87 8.89 12.31 7.68
N SER A 88 9.52 13.19 8.44
CA SER A 88 10.88 13.64 8.14
C SER A 88 11.84 12.46 8.06
N GLY A 89 12.64 12.40 7.00
CA GLY A 89 13.58 11.29 6.74
C GLY A 89 13.04 10.17 5.85
N VAL A 90 11.76 10.23 5.46
CA VAL A 90 11.15 9.30 4.49
C VAL A 90 11.24 9.87 3.07
N ASP A 91 11.57 9.01 2.11
CA ASP A 91 11.47 9.34 0.68
C ASP A 91 10.00 9.33 0.24
N SER A 92 9.51 10.43 -0.33
CA SER A 92 8.11 10.54 -0.71
C SER A 92 7.68 9.59 -1.82
N ASP A 93 8.63 9.22 -2.70
CA ASP A 93 8.31 8.61 -3.98
C ASP A 93 8.46 7.08 -3.95
N SER A 94 9.50 6.54 -3.32
CA SER A 94 9.78 5.09 -3.36
C SER A 94 9.14 4.29 -2.22
N GLY A 95 8.74 4.96 -1.14
CA GLY A 95 8.34 4.32 0.12
C GLY A 95 9.49 3.66 0.88
N GLN A 96 10.74 3.90 0.48
CA GLN A 96 11.92 3.42 1.20
C GLN A 96 12.28 4.30 2.38
N LEU A 97 12.83 3.68 3.43
CA LEU A 97 13.43 4.37 4.56
C LEU A 97 14.91 4.59 4.25
N MET A 98 15.27 5.79 3.80
CA MET A 98 16.64 6.09 3.34
C MET A 98 17.66 6.26 4.47
N GLY A 99 17.23 6.35 5.73
CA GLY A 99 18.10 6.57 6.88
C GLY A 99 17.31 6.88 8.15
N PRO A 100 17.83 7.71 9.06
CA PRO A 100 17.09 8.22 10.21
C PRO A 100 15.76 8.85 9.75
N HIS A 101 14.66 8.41 10.35
CA HIS A 101 13.31 8.85 10.00
C HIS A 101 12.42 8.96 11.24
N VAL A 102 11.46 9.87 11.19
CA VAL A 102 10.45 10.04 12.26
C VAL A 102 9.41 8.93 12.17
N LYS A 103 9.04 8.37 13.33
CA LYS A 103 7.88 7.49 13.48
C LYS A 103 6.72 8.32 14.03
N SER A 104 5.56 8.25 13.38
CA SER A 104 4.40 9.08 13.72
C SER A 104 3.20 8.24 14.14
N ASP A 105 2.43 8.77 15.09
CA ASP A 105 1.11 8.27 15.42
C ASP A 105 0.06 8.76 14.41
N LEU A 106 0.26 9.97 13.86
CA LEU A 106 -0.59 10.55 12.83
C LEU A 106 0.26 11.27 11.78
N THR A 107 0.01 11.01 10.50
CA THR A 107 0.61 11.74 9.38
C THR A 107 -0.48 12.46 8.58
N LEU A 108 -0.31 13.77 8.41
CA LEU A 108 -1.25 14.62 7.69
C LEU A 108 -0.75 14.86 6.26
N ALA A 109 -1.12 13.98 5.33
CA ALA A 109 -0.78 14.11 3.92
C ALA A 109 -1.45 15.37 3.34
N LEU A 110 -0.69 16.28 2.72
CA LEU A 110 -1.25 17.53 2.21
C LEU A 110 -1.57 17.42 0.71
N ALA A 111 -2.77 17.86 0.31
CA ALA A 111 -3.30 17.87 -1.05
C ALA A 111 -3.52 16.51 -1.72
N CYS A 112 -2.50 15.66 -1.74
CA CYS A 112 -2.52 14.35 -2.36
C CYS A 112 -1.72 13.33 -1.53
N TRP A 113 -2.09 12.06 -1.69
CA TRP A 113 -1.27 10.94 -1.23
C TRP A 113 0.05 10.91 -1.99
N LYS A 114 1.14 10.68 -1.26
CA LYS A 114 2.44 10.31 -1.80
C LYS A 114 2.55 8.79 -1.75
N GLN A 115 3.32 8.19 -2.64
CA GLN A 115 3.43 6.73 -2.72
C GLN A 115 3.92 6.14 -1.39
N SER A 116 4.83 6.83 -0.71
CA SER A 116 5.33 6.46 0.62
C SER A 116 4.28 6.39 1.74
N HIS A 117 3.11 7.01 1.58
CA HIS A 117 2.02 6.87 2.54
C HIS A 117 1.36 5.48 2.46
N LEU A 118 1.49 4.81 1.31
CA LEU A 118 0.79 3.56 0.99
C LEU A 118 1.76 2.37 0.82
N LEU A 119 3.01 2.62 0.43
CA LEU A 119 4.01 1.60 0.20
C LEU A 119 4.82 1.30 1.47
N HIS A 120 5.03 0.02 1.74
CA HIS A 120 5.99 -0.42 2.75
C HIS A 120 7.42 -0.38 2.20
N PRO A 121 8.43 -0.11 3.04
CA PRO A 121 8.37 -0.04 4.51
C PRO A 121 7.81 1.27 5.11
N SER A 122 7.81 2.40 4.41
CA SER A 122 7.46 3.71 5.00
C SER A 122 6.05 3.81 5.58
N ALA A 123 5.05 3.20 4.93
CA ALA A 123 3.70 3.14 5.49
C ALA A 123 3.68 2.47 6.89
N GLY A 124 4.64 1.59 7.18
CA GLY A 124 4.77 0.93 8.49
C GLY A 124 5.27 1.82 9.62
N VAL A 125 5.80 3.02 9.33
CA VAL A 125 6.21 3.99 10.36
C VAL A 125 5.18 5.11 10.60
N MET A 126 4.04 5.02 9.91
CA MET A 126 2.90 5.94 10.00
C MET A 126 1.71 5.15 10.55
N LYS A 127 1.37 5.29 11.84
CA LYS A 127 0.29 4.49 12.44
C LYS A 127 -1.08 4.82 11.84
N GLU A 128 -1.34 6.11 11.65
CA GLU A 128 -2.54 6.62 11.01
C GLU A 128 -2.13 7.69 9.99
N THR A 129 -2.74 7.66 8.80
CA THR A 129 -2.55 8.72 7.80
C THR A 129 -3.89 9.33 7.42
N ARG A 130 -3.93 10.65 7.27
CA ARG A 130 -5.11 11.42 6.88
C ARG A 130 -4.74 12.38 5.75
N LEU A 131 -5.53 12.33 4.67
CA LEU A 131 -5.43 13.30 3.59
C LEU A 131 -6.13 14.59 3.98
N ILE A 132 -5.40 15.71 3.91
CA ILE A 132 -5.89 17.04 4.20
C ILE A 132 -6.03 17.83 2.90
N ASN A 133 -7.26 18.26 2.61
CA ASN A 133 -7.53 19.18 1.52
C ASN A 133 -7.05 20.59 1.91
N ILE A 134 -6.06 21.10 1.17
CA ILE A 134 -5.49 22.44 1.36
C ILE A 134 -5.98 23.46 0.32
N GLY A 135 -7.02 23.11 -0.44
CA GLY A 135 -7.63 24.01 -1.43
C GLY A 135 -6.96 24.01 -2.80
N ILE A 136 -6.23 22.95 -3.17
CA ILE A 136 -5.71 22.80 -4.54
C ILE A 136 -6.90 22.60 -5.50
N PRO A 137 -7.07 23.44 -6.53
CA PRO A 137 -8.15 23.28 -7.49
C PRO A 137 -8.04 21.96 -8.26
N GLU A 138 -9.15 21.26 -8.46
CA GLU A 138 -9.19 19.98 -9.20
C GLU A 138 -8.55 20.08 -10.59
N LYS A 139 -8.75 21.21 -11.29
CA LYS A 139 -8.12 21.47 -12.60
C LYS A 139 -6.60 21.44 -12.53
N ALA A 140 -6.02 22.06 -11.49
CA ALA A 140 -4.57 22.10 -11.32
C ALA A 140 -4.01 20.69 -11.08
N SER A 141 -4.73 19.85 -10.32
CA SER A 141 -4.38 18.44 -10.10
C SER A 141 -4.53 17.60 -11.38
N ALA A 142 -5.61 17.79 -12.14
CA ALA A 142 -5.86 17.09 -13.40
C ALA A 142 -4.78 17.37 -14.47
N GLU A 143 -4.20 18.58 -14.46
CA GLU A 143 -3.13 18.99 -15.36
C GLU A 143 -1.75 18.36 -15.01
N GLN A 144 -1.56 17.80 -13.81
CA GLN A 144 -0.27 17.23 -13.38
C GLN A 144 0.09 15.88 -14.03
N ASN A 145 -0.77 15.30 -14.87
CA ASN A 145 -0.55 13.99 -15.52
C ASN A 145 -0.17 12.88 -14.51
N ILE A 146 -0.88 12.82 -13.38
CA ILE A 146 -0.69 11.79 -12.36
C ILE A 146 -1.04 10.42 -12.96
N ARG A 147 -0.16 9.44 -12.79
CA ARG A 147 -0.31 8.08 -13.38
C ARG A 147 -0.54 6.98 -12.35
N VAL A 148 -0.42 7.31 -11.07
CA VAL A 148 -0.54 6.37 -9.96
C VAL A 148 -1.69 6.82 -9.09
N HIS A 149 -2.62 5.91 -8.83
CA HIS A 149 -3.84 6.17 -8.08
C HIS A 149 -3.98 5.13 -6.98
N GLN A 150 -4.51 5.54 -5.84
CA GLN A 150 -5.01 4.61 -4.84
C GLN A 150 -6.32 4.01 -5.37
N CYS A 151 -6.43 2.69 -5.35
CA CYS A 151 -7.69 2.03 -5.70
C CYS A 151 -8.72 2.26 -4.59
N GLU A 152 -9.85 2.85 -4.95
CA GLU A 152 -10.98 3.13 -4.08
C GLU A 152 -12.21 2.31 -4.50
N GLU A 153 -13.26 2.31 -3.66
CA GLU A 153 -14.48 1.56 -3.94
C GLU A 153 -15.11 1.96 -5.28
N GLU A 154 -15.09 3.26 -5.60
CA GLU A 154 -15.68 3.81 -6.81
C GLU A 154 -15.03 3.26 -8.09
N ASP A 155 -13.72 2.98 -8.03
CA ASP A 155 -12.96 2.42 -9.16
C ASP A 155 -13.43 1.00 -9.53
N ILE A 156 -13.84 0.20 -8.53
CA ILE A 156 -14.19 -1.20 -8.72
C ILE A 156 -15.69 -1.46 -8.77
N LYS A 157 -16.50 -0.53 -8.26
CA LYS A 157 -17.97 -0.67 -8.14
C LYS A 157 -18.63 -1.03 -9.46
N SER A 158 -18.13 -0.48 -10.57
CA SER A 158 -18.68 -0.71 -11.90
C SER A 158 -18.55 -2.15 -12.40
N TYR A 159 -17.62 -2.95 -11.85
CA TYR A 159 -17.44 -4.36 -12.21
C TYR A 159 -18.50 -5.29 -11.57
N PHE A 160 -19.15 -4.85 -10.48
CA PHE A 160 -20.12 -5.65 -9.72
C PHE A 160 -21.58 -5.31 -10.06
N GLN A 161 -21.91 -5.28 -11.35
CA GLN A 161 -23.28 -4.94 -11.79
C GLN A 161 -24.30 -6.04 -11.47
N LYS A 162 -25.56 -5.62 -11.28
CA LYS A 162 -26.67 -6.56 -11.09
C LYS A 162 -26.83 -7.47 -12.30
N ARG A 163 -26.91 -8.77 -12.06
CA ARG A 163 -27.17 -9.78 -13.09
C ARG A 163 -28.57 -9.64 -13.68
N ASN A 164 -28.67 -9.76 -15.01
CA ASN A 164 -29.95 -9.81 -15.71
C ASN A 164 -30.74 -11.06 -15.24
N ALA A 165 -32.00 -10.87 -14.88
CA ALA A 165 -32.87 -11.96 -14.43
C ALA A 165 -33.09 -13.02 -15.53
N ASN A 166 -33.10 -12.61 -16.80
CA ASN A 166 -33.19 -13.51 -17.94
C ASN A 166 -31.78 -13.84 -18.48
N SER A 167 -31.01 -14.59 -17.70
CA SER A 167 -29.65 -15.05 -18.05
C SER A 167 -29.42 -16.49 -17.63
N HIS A 168 -28.38 -17.12 -18.18
CA HIS A 168 -27.93 -18.46 -17.86
C HIS A 168 -26.42 -18.49 -17.63
N LYS A 169 -25.90 -19.62 -17.14
CA LYS A 169 -24.47 -19.83 -16.82
C LYS A 169 -23.51 -19.37 -17.93
N GLY A 170 -23.82 -19.66 -19.20
CA GLY A 170 -22.98 -19.22 -20.34
C GLY A 170 -22.84 -17.69 -20.51
N ASN A 171 -23.78 -16.87 -20.00
CA ASN A 171 -23.68 -15.41 -20.09
C ASN A 171 -22.57 -14.84 -19.20
N TYR A 172 -22.12 -15.61 -18.21
CA TYR A 172 -21.12 -15.19 -17.21
C TYR A 172 -19.77 -15.88 -17.40
N GLY A 173 -19.54 -16.40 -18.61
CA GLY A 173 -18.28 -17.02 -19.00
C GLY A 173 -18.01 -18.37 -18.33
N HIS A 174 -16.97 -19.03 -18.84
CA HIS A 174 -16.47 -20.30 -18.32
C HIS A 174 -14.97 -20.21 -18.12
N VAL A 175 -14.52 -20.30 -16.87
CA VAL A 175 -13.10 -20.22 -16.54
C VAL A 175 -12.51 -21.61 -16.39
N LEU A 176 -11.35 -21.84 -17.00
CA LEU A 176 -10.51 -22.99 -16.74
C LEU A 176 -9.48 -22.63 -15.67
N VAL A 177 -9.33 -23.49 -14.68
CA VAL A 177 -8.29 -23.40 -13.65
C VAL A 177 -7.35 -24.58 -13.84
N LEU A 178 -6.08 -24.29 -14.12
CA LEU A 178 -4.99 -25.27 -14.20
C LEU A 178 -4.13 -25.15 -12.95
N ALA A 179 -4.41 -25.99 -11.96
CA ALA A 179 -3.86 -25.84 -10.62
C ALA A 179 -3.70 -27.18 -9.92
N GLY A 180 -2.84 -27.19 -8.90
CA GLY A 180 -2.66 -28.30 -7.99
C GLY A 180 -1.56 -29.28 -8.37
N SER A 181 -1.05 -29.93 -7.33
CA SER A 181 -0.10 -31.03 -7.35
C SER A 181 -0.26 -31.83 -6.07
N ARG A 182 0.44 -32.97 -5.97
CA ARG A 182 0.51 -33.74 -4.73
C ARG A 182 0.93 -32.84 -3.56
N GLY A 183 0.07 -32.77 -2.54
CA GLY A 183 0.27 -31.91 -1.36
C GLY A 183 -0.15 -30.44 -1.53
N LYS A 184 -0.56 -30.02 -2.73
CA LYS A 184 -1.02 -28.65 -3.02
C LYS A 184 -2.43 -28.60 -3.64
N GLY A 185 -3.27 -29.60 -3.39
CA GLY A 185 -4.66 -29.57 -3.84
C GLY A 185 -5.42 -28.33 -3.33
N GLY A 186 -5.16 -27.91 -2.08
CA GLY A 186 -5.87 -26.78 -1.46
C GLY A 186 -5.84 -25.49 -2.27
N SER A 187 -4.71 -25.13 -2.91
CA SER A 187 -4.65 -23.93 -3.77
C SER A 187 -5.56 -24.06 -4.98
N ALA A 188 -5.63 -25.25 -5.59
CA ALA A 188 -6.51 -25.53 -6.72
C ALA A 188 -7.99 -25.33 -6.35
N GLY A 189 -8.40 -25.88 -5.21
CA GLY A 189 -9.76 -25.71 -4.68
C GLY A 189 -10.10 -24.26 -4.37
N LEU A 190 -9.21 -23.54 -3.68
CA LEU A 190 -9.42 -22.13 -3.34
C LEU A 190 -9.53 -21.26 -4.59
N THR A 191 -8.70 -21.48 -5.61
CA THR A 191 -8.79 -20.75 -6.88
C THR A 191 -10.10 -21.03 -7.60
N ALA A 192 -10.53 -22.29 -7.69
CA ALA A 192 -11.80 -22.63 -8.34
C ALA A 192 -13.02 -22.05 -7.62
N LEU A 193 -13.00 -22.05 -6.28
CA LEU A 193 -14.03 -21.40 -5.47
C LEU A 193 -14.05 -19.88 -5.66
N ALA A 194 -12.87 -19.25 -5.70
CA ALA A 194 -12.75 -17.81 -5.92
C ALA A 194 -13.34 -17.42 -7.29
N VAL A 195 -13.09 -18.20 -8.34
CA VAL A 195 -13.70 -18.02 -9.67
C VAL A 195 -15.23 -17.97 -9.59
N LEU A 196 -15.85 -18.96 -8.94
CA LEU A 196 -17.31 -19.01 -8.79
C LEU A 196 -17.85 -17.86 -7.93
N ARG A 197 -17.15 -17.52 -6.84
CA ARG A 197 -17.51 -16.43 -5.92
C ARG A 197 -17.40 -15.05 -6.57
N SER A 198 -16.46 -14.87 -7.49
CA SER A 198 -16.31 -13.64 -8.30
C SER A 198 -17.41 -13.48 -9.34
N GLY A 199 -18.26 -14.50 -9.52
CA GLY A 199 -19.40 -14.42 -10.42
C GLY A 199 -19.15 -14.97 -11.83
N ALA A 200 -18.17 -15.87 -12.02
CA ALA A 200 -18.14 -16.68 -13.23
C ALA A 200 -19.37 -17.60 -13.31
N GLY A 201 -19.82 -17.91 -14.52
CA GLY A 201 -20.97 -18.79 -14.73
C GLY A 201 -20.62 -20.27 -14.59
N LEU A 202 -19.42 -20.65 -15.00
CA LEU A 202 -18.88 -21.99 -14.94
C LEU A 202 -17.41 -21.97 -14.54
N CYS A 203 -16.98 -23.00 -13.81
CA CYS A 203 -15.58 -23.25 -13.48
C CYS A 203 -15.25 -24.71 -13.77
N THR A 204 -14.20 -24.95 -14.55
CA THR A 204 -13.57 -26.27 -14.67
C THR A 204 -12.19 -26.20 -14.03
N LEU A 205 -11.95 -27.02 -13.02
CA LEU A 205 -10.64 -27.24 -12.44
C LEU A 205 -10.00 -28.46 -13.10
N ALA A 206 -8.96 -28.25 -13.90
CA ALA A 206 -8.16 -29.34 -14.44
C ALA A 206 -6.84 -29.45 -13.66
N LEU A 207 -6.57 -30.66 -13.17
CA LEU A 207 -5.56 -30.94 -12.15
C LEU A 207 -4.95 -32.33 -12.36
N PRO A 208 -3.80 -32.65 -11.76
CA PRO A 208 -3.22 -34.00 -11.82
C PRO A 208 -4.22 -35.06 -11.40
N ASP A 209 -4.30 -36.16 -12.15
CA ASP A 209 -5.24 -37.26 -11.94
C ASP A 209 -5.34 -37.72 -10.47
N THR A 210 -4.20 -37.88 -9.79
CA THR A 210 -4.19 -38.32 -8.38
C THR A 210 -4.78 -37.30 -7.42
N CYS A 211 -4.83 -36.02 -7.80
CA CYS A 211 -5.40 -34.94 -6.99
C CYS A 211 -6.91 -34.81 -7.17
N GLN A 212 -7.49 -35.30 -8.28
CA GLN A 212 -8.91 -35.15 -8.58
C GLN A 212 -9.80 -35.73 -7.48
N LYS A 213 -9.43 -36.88 -6.91
CA LYS A 213 -10.20 -37.57 -5.87
C LYS A 213 -10.49 -36.70 -4.65
N ALA A 214 -9.57 -35.79 -4.32
CA ALA A 214 -9.76 -34.87 -3.19
C ALA A 214 -10.91 -33.86 -3.42
N PHE A 215 -11.32 -33.67 -4.68
CA PHE A 215 -12.34 -32.72 -5.11
C PHE A 215 -13.65 -33.37 -5.55
N GLU A 216 -13.75 -34.71 -5.50
CA GLU A 216 -15.01 -35.42 -5.81
C GLU A 216 -16.13 -35.08 -4.81
N VAL A 217 -15.76 -34.69 -3.59
CA VAL A 217 -16.72 -34.43 -2.50
C VAL A 217 -16.91 -32.95 -2.19
N HIS A 218 -15.92 -32.09 -2.49
CA HIS A 218 -16.02 -30.65 -2.24
C HIS A 218 -14.97 -29.85 -3.03
N PRO A 219 -15.33 -28.71 -3.63
CA PRO A 219 -16.70 -28.20 -3.84
C PRO A 219 -17.41 -28.91 -4.99
N MET A 220 -18.69 -29.28 -4.79
CA MET A 220 -19.47 -30.04 -5.79
C MET A 220 -19.88 -29.19 -7.00
N GLU A 221 -19.87 -27.86 -6.86
CA GLU A 221 -20.24 -26.92 -7.92
C GLU A 221 -19.14 -26.77 -8.98
N VAL A 222 -17.90 -27.18 -8.68
CA VAL A 222 -16.75 -27.10 -9.59
C VAL A 222 -16.67 -28.39 -10.40
N MET A 223 -16.64 -28.26 -11.72
CA MET A 223 -16.34 -29.40 -12.60
C MET A 223 -14.85 -29.71 -12.52
N THR A 224 -14.47 -30.98 -12.41
CA THR A 224 -13.06 -31.39 -12.39
C THR A 224 -12.69 -32.19 -13.63
N VAL A 225 -11.46 -32.01 -14.11
CA VAL A 225 -10.91 -32.80 -15.22
C VAL A 225 -9.53 -33.34 -14.82
N PRO A 226 -9.33 -34.67 -14.78
CA PRO A 226 -8.02 -35.23 -14.50
C PRO A 226 -7.11 -35.04 -15.71
N LEU A 227 -5.87 -34.65 -15.43
CA LEU A 227 -4.85 -34.47 -16.46
C LEU A 227 -3.64 -35.40 -16.22
N PRO A 228 -2.97 -35.83 -17.31
CA PRO A 228 -1.77 -36.65 -17.21
C PRO A 228 -0.71 -36.05 -16.29
N GLU A 229 -0.26 -36.82 -15.31
CA GLU A 229 0.71 -36.38 -14.30
C GLU A 229 2.09 -37.03 -14.43
N THR A 230 3.07 -36.43 -13.76
CA THR A 230 4.42 -36.98 -13.54
C THR A 230 4.44 -37.89 -12.30
N ALA A 231 5.52 -38.65 -12.09
CA ALA A 231 5.68 -39.47 -10.89
C ALA A 231 5.63 -38.67 -9.57
N ASN A 232 5.96 -37.37 -9.64
CA ASN A 232 5.92 -36.46 -8.50
C ASN A 232 4.51 -35.90 -8.23
N GLY A 233 3.50 -36.29 -9.01
CA GLY A 233 2.12 -35.82 -8.86
C GLY A 233 1.92 -34.37 -9.30
N THR A 234 2.66 -33.91 -10.31
CA THR A 234 2.48 -32.62 -10.98
C THR A 234 1.95 -32.85 -12.40
N LEU A 235 1.41 -31.81 -13.06
CA LEU A 235 1.05 -31.92 -14.47
C LEU A 235 2.27 -32.33 -15.32
N SER A 236 2.05 -33.23 -16.27
CA SER A 236 3.06 -33.69 -17.22
C SER A 236 2.88 -33.02 -18.59
N LEU A 237 3.93 -33.02 -19.41
CA LEU A 237 3.86 -32.52 -20.79
C LEU A 237 2.84 -33.28 -21.67
N ARG A 238 2.44 -34.49 -21.27
CA ARG A 238 1.37 -35.24 -21.95
C ARG A 238 0.00 -34.60 -21.79
N ALA A 239 -0.17 -33.68 -20.83
CA ALA A 239 -1.39 -32.91 -20.65
C ALA A 239 -1.54 -31.75 -21.64
N LYS A 240 -0.52 -31.46 -22.48
CA LYS A 240 -0.54 -30.32 -23.40
C LYS A 240 -1.75 -30.33 -24.32
N GLU A 241 -1.96 -31.39 -25.09
CA GLU A 241 -3.08 -31.46 -26.03
C GLU A 241 -4.44 -31.46 -25.30
N PRO A 242 -4.67 -32.26 -24.25
CA PRO A 242 -5.90 -32.15 -23.45
C PRO A 242 -6.18 -30.75 -22.89
N ILE A 243 -5.14 -29.99 -22.50
CA ILE A 243 -5.30 -28.61 -22.04
C ILE A 243 -5.73 -27.69 -23.19
N LEU A 244 -5.13 -27.85 -24.38
CA LEU A 244 -5.50 -27.07 -25.55
C LEU A 244 -6.96 -27.33 -25.95
N ASP A 245 -7.39 -28.59 -25.93
CA ASP A 245 -8.78 -28.97 -26.20
C ASP A 245 -9.73 -28.34 -25.17
N LEU A 246 -9.36 -28.36 -23.89
CA LEU A 246 -10.17 -27.76 -22.82
C LEU A 246 -10.30 -26.23 -22.92
N LEU A 247 -9.42 -25.55 -23.65
CA LEU A 247 -9.41 -24.09 -23.77
C LEU A 247 -10.40 -23.56 -24.81
N GLU A 248 -10.84 -24.37 -25.77
CA GLU A 248 -11.62 -23.93 -26.94
C GLU A 248 -12.93 -23.19 -26.58
N ASP A 249 -13.60 -23.59 -25.50
CA ASP A 249 -14.88 -23.06 -25.03
C ASP A 249 -14.75 -22.20 -23.75
N LYS A 250 -13.53 -21.78 -23.39
CA LYS A 250 -13.25 -21.07 -22.14
C LYS A 250 -13.03 -19.58 -22.38
N SER A 251 -13.60 -18.77 -21.50
CA SER A 251 -13.49 -17.31 -21.54
C SER A 251 -12.20 -16.79 -20.90
N ALA A 252 -11.61 -17.55 -19.98
CA ALA A 252 -10.36 -17.21 -19.31
C ALA A 252 -9.66 -18.46 -18.76
N LEU A 253 -8.34 -18.33 -18.55
CA LEU A 253 -7.49 -19.33 -17.93
C LEU A 253 -6.80 -18.74 -16.69
N ALA A 254 -6.89 -19.43 -15.56
CA ALA A 254 -6.01 -19.25 -14.41
C ALA A 254 -5.05 -20.44 -14.32
N ILE A 255 -3.74 -20.20 -14.27
CA ILE A 255 -2.72 -21.26 -14.24
C ILE A 255 -1.64 -20.95 -13.21
N GLY A 256 -1.15 -22.00 -12.53
CA GLY A 256 0.02 -21.92 -11.65
C GLY A 256 -0.20 -22.14 -10.15
N PRO A 257 -1.41 -22.01 -9.55
CA PRO A 257 -1.59 -22.26 -8.12
C PRO A 257 -1.33 -23.72 -7.71
N GLY A 258 -0.14 -23.97 -7.16
CA GLY A 258 0.23 -25.25 -6.58
C GLY A 258 0.74 -26.26 -7.61
#